data_AF-A0A069E0E0-F1
#
_entry.id   AF-A0A069E0E0-F1
#
_cell.length_a   1.000
_cell.length_b   1.000
_cell.length_c   1.000
_cell.angle_alpha   90.00
_cell.angle_beta   90.00
_cell.angle_gamma   90.00
#
_symmetry.space_group_name_H-M   'P 1'
#
loop_
_entity.id
_entity.type
_entity.pdbx_description
1 polymer ?
#
loop_
_entity_poly.entity_id
_entity_poly.type
_entity_poly.pdbx_seq_one_letter_code
_entity_poly.pdbx_strand_id
1 'polypeptide(L)'
;MTSRLARMAALALAGTLLATTPVHAGTEEDPTDVLGTWSFRTKPYRGGECLMTGTMYLTPHPESDQYTCELTAVEVCTLWGRSVVRQSCKARRFGNQLSIRSEIEEMLESKVEGLIYVPDNFTLTIESANRMFGALVSAVTAPAEFQRATNGIS
;
A
#
# COMPACT_ATOMS: atom_id res chain seq x y z
N MET A 1 2.31 82.75 -26.10
CA MET A 1 1.05 82.02 -26.40
C MET A 1 1.19 81.34 -27.76
N THR A 2 0.50 80.21 -27.93
CA THR A 2 0.30 79.37 -29.15
C THR A 2 1.52 78.56 -29.65
N SER A 3 1.60 77.25 -29.33
CA SER A 3 1.07 76.07 -30.08
C SER A 3 1.95 75.73 -31.30
N ARG A 4 2.33 74.49 -31.67
CA ARG A 4 1.91 73.13 -31.33
C ARG A 4 2.83 72.16 -32.12
N LEU A 5 2.96 70.90 -31.65
CA LEU A 5 3.25 69.66 -32.41
C LEU A 5 4.63 69.54 -33.07
N ALA A 6 5.27 68.39 -33.26
CA ALA A 6 5.23 67.00 -32.82
C ALA A 6 6.31 66.32 -33.70
N ARG A 7 7.06 65.32 -33.20
CA ARG A 7 7.45 64.14 -33.99
C ARG A 7 8.28 63.14 -33.18
N MET A 8 7.93 61.89 -33.44
CA MET A 8 8.39 60.62 -32.89
C MET A 8 9.88 60.34 -33.13
N ALA A 9 10.49 59.53 -32.26
CA ALA A 9 11.49 58.54 -32.64
C ALA A 9 11.51 57.38 -31.63
N ALA A 10 11.41 56.16 -32.15
CA ALA A 10 11.38 54.88 -31.44
C ALA A 10 12.78 54.26 -31.35
N LEU A 11 13.10 53.58 -30.25
CA LEU A 11 14.21 52.62 -30.06
C LEU A 11 14.04 52.00 -28.66
N ALA A 12 14.25 50.73 -28.32
CA ALA A 12 14.40 49.45 -28.99
C ALA A 12 14.34 48.38 -27.86
N LEU A 13 14.06 47.12 -28.22
CA LEU A 13 13.93 45.93 -27.39
C LEU A 13 15.12 45.63 -26.44
N ALA A 14 14.82 45.15 -25.23
CA ALA A 14 15.47 44.02 -24.53
C ALA A 14 14.58 43.67 -23.32
N GLY A 15 14.03 42.47 -23.12
CA GLY A 15 14.49 41.15 -23.51
C GLY A 15 14.98 40.36 -22.30
N THR A 16 14.18 40.23 -21.23
CA THR A 16 14.45 39.30 -20.12
C THR A 16 13.16 38.56 -19.75
N LEU A 17 12.86 37.51 -20.52
CA LEU A 17 11.94 36.45 -20.10
C LEU A 17 12.62 35.68 -18.97
N LEU A 18 12.22 35.97 -17.73
CA LEU A 18 12.46 35.09 -16.59
C LEU A 18 11.68 33.81 -16.83
N ALA A 19 12.35 32.81 -17.41
CA ALA A 19 11.82 31.46 -17.51
C ALA A 19 11.71 30.89 -16.09
N THR A 20 10.52 31.00 -15.49
CA THR A 20 10.15 30.25 -14.29
C THR A 20 9.98 28.79 -14.70
N THR A 21 11.06 28.02 -14.66
CA THR A 21 10.96 26.56 -14.74
C THR A 21 10.22 26.08 -13.49
N PRO A 22 9.09 25.37 -13.61
CA PRO A 22 8.48 24.74 -12.45
C PRO A 22 9.46 23.72 -11.89
N VAL A 23 9.92 23.91 -10.66
CA VAL A 23 10.54 22.85 -9.88
C VAL A 23 9.45 21.83 -9.62
N HIS A 24 9.43 20.78 -10.44
CA HIS A 24 8.70 19.57 -10.13
C HIS A 24 9.49 18.91 -9.00
N ALA A 25 9.06 19.13 -7.76
CA ALA A 25 9.50 18.33 -6.63
C ALA A 25 8.89 16.94 -6.78
N GLY A 26 9.42 16.15 -7.70
CA GLY A 26 9.21 14.71 -7.69
C GLY A 26 9.93 14.21 -6.45
N THR A 27 9.18 13.95 -5.38
CA THR A 27 9.63 13.00 -4.37
C THR A 27 9.98 11.72 -5.13
N GLU A 28 11.25 11.37 -5.22
CA GLU A 28 11.63 10.00 -5.52
C GLU A 28 10.83 9.13 -4.55
N GLU A 29 9.89 8.32 -5.06
CA GLU A 29 9.21 7.33 -4.24
C GLU A 29 10.32 6.46 -3.67
N ASP A 30 10.52 6.53 -2.35
CA ASP A 30 11.40 5.59 -1.68
C ASP A 30 10.84 4.19 -2.02
N PRO A 31 11.57 3.37 -2.80
CA PRO A 31 11.09 2.06 -3.22
C PRO A 31 10.89 1.12 -2.03
N THR A 32 11.27 1.58 -0.84
CA THR A 32 11.17 0.88 0.41
C THR A 32 10.14 1.47 1.38
N ASP A 33 9.41 2.53 1.00
CA ASP A 33 8.26 2.97 1.78
C ASP A 33 7.19 1.88 1.78
N VAL A 34 6.81 1.42 2.97
CA VAL A 34 5.79 0.41 3.21
C VAL A 34 4.52 0.97 3.86
N LEU A 35 4.52 2.26 4.24
CA LEU A 35 3.39 2.88 4.92
C LEU A 35 2.19 3.03 4.00
N GLY A 36 0.99 3.02 4.57
CA GLY A 36 -0.26 3.18 3.83
C GLY A 36 -0.97 1.86 3.50
N THR A 37 -1.87 1.92 2.53
CA THR A 37 -2.79 0.82 2.23
C THR A 37 -2.25 -0.12 1.17
N TRP A 38 -2.40 -1.42 1.44
CA TRP A 38 -2.05 -2.52 0.57
C TRP A 38 -3.25 -3.43 0.37
N SER A 39 -3.38 -3.98 -0.83
CA SER A 39 -4.24 -5.13 -1.11
C SER A 39 -3.36 -6.36 -1.25
N PHE A 40 -3.81 -7.50 -0.73
CA PHE A 40 -3.09 -8.76 -0.89
C PHE A 40 -3.95 -9.85 -1.49
N ARG A 41 -3.26 -10.83 -2.10
CA ARG A 41 -3.85 -12.06 -2.60
C ARG A 41 -2.86 -13.21 -2.46
N THR A 42 -3.32 -14.37 -2.01
CA THR A 42 -2.53 -15.59 -2.03
C THR A 42 -2.61 -16.29 -3.38
N LYS A 43 -1.67 -17.18 -3.68
CA LYS A 43 -1.95 -18.27 -4.62
C LYS A 43 -3.01 -19.20 -4.00
N PRO A 44 -3.80 -19.93 -4.81
CA PRO A 44 -4.68 -20.96 -4.29
C PRO A 44 -3.89 -21.99 -3.46
N TYR A 45 -4.46 -22.44 -2.35
CA TYR A 45 -3.87 -23.42 -1.44
C TYR A 45 -4.90 -24.50 -1.06
N ARG A 46 -4.50 -25.48 -0.24
CA ARG A 46 -5.30 -26.68 0.08
C ARG A 46 -5.83 -27.36 -1.18
N GLY A 47 -4.93 -27.67 -2.11
CA GLY A 47 -5.30 -28.31 -3.38
C GLY A 47 -6.00 -27.39 -4.40
N GLY A 48 -6.02 -26.08 -4.14
CA GLY A 48 -6.72 -25.10 -4.99
C GLY A 48 -8.12 -24.76 -4.50
N GLU A 49 -8.55 -25.36 -3.40
CA GLU A 49 -9.89 -25.15 -2.84
C GLU A 49 -10.05 -23.84 -2.09
N CYS A 50 -8.94 -23.21 -1.67
CA CYS A 50 -8.96 -22.00 -0.88
C CYS A 50 -8.12 -20.89 -1.50
N LEU A 51 -8.64 -19.66 -1.41
CA LEU A 51 -7.97 -18.43 -1.79
C LEU A 51 -8.19 -17.38 -0.70
N MET A 52 -7.16 -16.62 -0.37
CA MET A 52 -7.27 -15.49 0.54
C MET A 52 -6.93 -14.19 -0.17
N THR A 53 -7.74 -13.16 0.08
CA THR A 53 -7.50 -11.78 -0.32
C THR A 53 -7.70 -10.86 0.87
N GLY A 54 -7.33 -9.60 0.75
CA GLY A 54 -7.69 -8.63 1.77
C GLY A 54 -6.95 -7.31 1.64
N THR A 55 -7.09 -6.48 2.66
CA THR A 55 -6.46 -5.17 2.74
C THR A 55 -5.69 -5.03 4.03
N MET A 56 -4.56 -4.34 3.97
CA MET A 56 -3.73 -4.00 5.12
C MET A 56 -3.43 -2.50 5.11
N TYR A 57 -3.46 -1.86 6.26
CA TYR A 57 -3.06 -0.48 6.43
C TYR A 57 -1.89 -0.38 7.41
N LEU A 58 -0.71 0.03 6.94
CA LEU A 58 0.50 0.18 7.73
C LEU A 58 0.67 1.64 8.17
N THR A 59 0.90 1.84 9.46
CA THR A 59 1.13 3.15 10.09
C THR A 59 2.48 3.20 10.80
N PRO A 60 3.07 4.40 10.97
CA PRO A 60 4.34 4.55 11.67
C PRO A 60 4.29 4.05 13.11
N HIS A 61 5.39 3.48 13.60
CA HIS A 61 5.62 3.18 15.01
C HIS A 61 6.73 4.10 15.58
N PRO A 62 6.73 4.41 16.89
CA PRO A 62 7.81 5.22 17.50
C PRO A 62 9.21 4.58 17.39
N GLU A 63 9.27 3.26 17.36
CA GLU A 63 10.53 2.51 17.16
C GLU A 63 10.84 2.38 15.67
N SER A 64 12.12 2.57 15.31
CA SER A 64 12.60 2.46 13.93
C SER A 64 12.35 1.06 13.35
N ASP A 65 12.07 1.01 12.05
CA ASP A 65 11.78 -0.22 11.29
C ASP A 65 10.61 -1.05 11.83
N GLN A 66 9.75 -0.44 12.65
CA GLN A 66 8.51 -1.04 13.13
C GLN A 66 7.30 -0.27 12.64
N TYR A 67 6.19 -0.98 12.51
CA TYR A 67 4.93 -0.44 12.02
C TYR A 67 3.78 -1.11 12.76
N THR A 68 2.73 -0.34 13.00
CA THR A 68 1.44 -0.86 13.43
C THR A 68 0.59 -1.08 12.18
N CYS A 69 -0.20 -2.14 12.14
CA CYS A 69 -1.13 -2.35 11.04
C CYS A 69 -2.49 -2.87 11.46
N GLU A 70 -3.47 -2.58 10.60
CA GLU A 70 -4.79 -3.19 10.60
C GLU A 70 -4.92 -4.04 9.35
N LEU A 71 -5.48 -5.24 9.48
CA LEU A 71 -5.63 -6.23 8.42
C LEU A 71 -7.07 -6.74 8.39
N THR A 72 -7.68 -6.69 7.22
CA THR A 72 -8.95 -7.40 6.96
C THR A 72 -8.69 -8.47 5.92
N ALA A 73 -8.82 -9.73 6.32
CA ALA A 73 -8.64 -10.89 5.46
C ALA A 73 -9.99 -11.50 5.08
N VAL A 74 -10.13 -11.89 3.82
CA VAL A 74 -11.25 -12.65 3.27
C VAL A 74 -10.70 -13.96 2.75
N GLU A 75 -11.14 -15.07 3.32
CA GLU A 75 -10.79 -16.40 2.85
C GLU A 75 -12.04 -17.07 2.28
N VAL A 76 -11.97 -17.51 1.03
CA VAL A 76 -13.04 -18.26 0.38
C VAL A 76 -12.52 -19.66 0.10
N CYS A 77 -13.25 -20.66 0.59
CA CYS A 77 -12.99 -22.06 0.30
C CYS A 77 -14.24 -22.74 -0.24
N THR A 78 -14.11 -23.53 -1.31
CA THR A 78 -15.25 -24.21 -1.97
C THR A 78 -16.08 -25.05 -0.99
N LEU A 79 -15.41 -25.80 -0.10
CA LEU A 79 -16.06 -26.75 0.82
C LEU A 79 -16.45 -26.14 2.16
N TRP A 80 -15.73 -25.11 2.62
CA TRP A 80 -15.86 -24.57 3.97
C TRP A 80 -16.54 -23.20 4.01
N GLY A 81 -16.86 -22.62 2.85
CA GLY A 81 -17.48 -21.32 2.74
C GLY A 81 -16.48 -20.18 2.88
N ARG A 82 -16.98 -19.02 3.31
CA ARG A 82 -16.23 -17.78 3.40
C ARG A 82 -16.04 -17.36 4.85
N SER A 83 -14.88 -16.79 5.15
CA SER A 83 -14.62 -16.06 6.40
C SER A 83 -14.11 -14.67 6.08
N VAL A 84 -14.48 -13.72 6.93
CA VAL A 84 -13.98 -12.34 6.92
C VAL A 84 -13.48 -12.04 8.32
N VAL A 85 -12.22 -11.67 8.46
CA VAL A 85 -11.57 -11.54 9.76
C VAL A 85 -10.82 -10.22 9.83
N ARG A 86 -11.11 -9.44 10.88
CA ARG A 86 -10.39 -8.22 11.23
C ARG A 86 -9.32 -8.56 12.25
N GLN A 87 -8.12 -8.05 12.01
CA GLN A 87 -6.92 -8.34 12.76
C GLN A 87 -6.13 -7.06 12.98
N SER A 88 -5.58 -6.90 14.18
CA SER A 88 -4.50 -5.96 14.43
C SER A 88 -3.17 -6.67 14.12
N CYS A 89 -2.13 -5.90 13.78
CA CYS A 89 -0.84 -6.48 13.51
C CYS A 89 0.33 -5.54 13.81
N LYS A 90 1.50 -6.14 14.00
CA LYS A 90 2.79 -5.45 14.10
C LYS A 90 3.67 -5.94 12.98
N ALA A 91 4.28 -5.02 12.24
CA ALA A 91 5.25 -5.33 11.22
C ALA A 91 6.65 -4.84 11.63
N ARG A 92 7.67 -5.61 11.27
CA ARG A 92 9.07 -5.25 11.47
C ARG A 92 9.85 -5.46 10.19
N ARG A 93 10.62 -4.45 9.82
CA ARG A 93 11.44 -4.43 8.61
C ARG A 93 12.89 -4.77 8.91
N PHE A 94 13.50 -5.51 8.00
CA PHE A 94 14.91 -5.86 8.00
C PHE A 94 15.45 -5.75 6.57
N GLY A 95 16.06 -4.61 6.23
CA GLY A 95 16.49 -4.34 4.86
C GLY A 95 15.30 -4.31 3.90
N ASN A 96 15.24 -5.27 2.97
CA ASN A 96 14.12 -5.43 2.03
C ASN A 96 13.11 -6.50 2.47
N GLN A 97 13.18 -7.00 3.71
CA GLN A 97 12.21 -7.96 4.25
C GLN A 97 11.25 -7.27 5.22
N LEU A 98 9.98 -7.69 5.23
CA LEU A 98 8.95 -7.26 6.16
C LEU A 98 8.32 -8.51 6.81
N SER A 99 8.46 -8.64 8.12
CA SER A 99 7.80 -9.67 8.92
C SER A 99 6.58 -9.07 9.60
N ILE A 100 5.41 -9.68 9.42
CA ILE A 100 4.13 -9.21 9.96
C ILE A 100 3.57 -10.27 10.90
N ARG A 101 3.22 -9.85 12.11
CA ARG A 101 2.58 -10.68 13.13
C ARG A 101 1.21 -10.12 13.48
N SER A 102 0.20 -10.97 13.39
CA SER A 102 -1.20 -10.55 13.51
C SER A 102 -1.84 -11.14 14.76
N GLU A 103 -2.88 -10.48 15.25
CA GLU A 103 -3.76 -10.91 16.33
C GLU A 103 -5.22 -10.79 15.85
N ILE A 104 -6.04 -11.79 16.16
CA ILE A 104 -7.45 -11.79 15.76
C ILE A 104 -8.21 -10.84 16.68
N GLU A 105 -8.82 -9.82 16.10
CA GLU A 105 -9.68 -8.89 16.83
C GLU A 105 -11.14 -9.31 16.75
N GLU A 106 -11.59 -9.71 15.55
CA GLU A 106 -12.99 -9.99 15.29
C GLU A 106 -13.21 -10.89 14.07
N MET A 107 -14.05 -11.90 14.24
CA MET A 107 -14.60 -12.69 13.15
C MET A 107 -15.85 -12.00 12.61
N LEU A 108 -15.71 -11.21 11.54
CA LEU A 108 -16.83 -10.52 10.88
C LEU A 108 -17.75 -11.51 10.14
N GLU A 109 -17.16 -12.58 9.62
CA GLU A 109 -17.88 -13.73 9.09
C GLU A 109 -17.06 -14.99 9.37
N SER A 110 -17.72 -16.06 9.79
CA SER A 110 -17.09 -17.35 10.05
C SER A 110 -17.53 -18.39 9.02
N LYS A 111 -16.58 -19.24 8.65
CA LYS A 111 -16.84 -20.47 7.91
C LYS A 111 -17.72 -21.43 8.72
N VAL A 112 -18.03 -22.58 8.12
CA VAL A 112 -18.75 -23.68 8.78
C VAL A 112 -18.26 -23.90 10.21
N GLU A 113 -19.22 -24.08 11.13
CA GLU A 113 -18.99 -24.25 12.57
C GLU A 113 -17.98 -25.37 12.86
N GLY A 114 -17.09 -25.15 13.84
CA GLY A 114 -16.06 -26.09 14.27
C GLY A 114 -14.69 -25.93 13.61
N LEU A 115 -14.53 -25.02 12.64
CA LEU A 115 -13.23 -24.67 12.08
C LEU A 115 -12.54 -23.56 12.89
N ILE A 116 -11.30 -23.80 13.29
CA ILE A 116 -10.47 -22.82 14.01
C ILE A 116 -9.78 -21.92 13.01
N TYR A 117 -10.01 -20.61 13.13
CA TYR A 117 -9.23 -19.58 12.45
C TYR A 117 -8.01 -19.22 13.30
N VAL A 118 -6.85 -19.00 12.67
CA VAL A 118 -5.62 -18.58 13.36
C VAL A 118 -5.08 -17.29 12.72
N PRO A 119 -4.25 -16.50 13.43
CA PRO A 119 -3.81 -15.22 12.91
C PRO A 119 -3.01 -15.32 11.60
N ASP A 120 -3.28 -14.40 10.69
CA ASP A 120 -2.66 -14.34 9.37
C ASP A 120 -1.36 -13.53 9.43
N ASN A 121 -0.25 -14.22 9.68
CA ASN A 121 1.07 -13.63 9.65
C ASN A 121 1.62 -13.60 8.21
N PHE A 122 2.58 -12.72 7.95
CA PHE A 122 3.23 -12.68 6.65
C PHE A 122 4.75 -12.52 6.77
N THR A 123 5.47 -13.04 5.79
CA THR A 123 6.88 -12.72 5.57
C THR A 123 7.02 -12.32 4.11
N LEU A 124 7.42 -11.08 3.87
CA LEU A 124 7.39 -10.44 2.55
C LEU A 124 8.77 -9.88 2.20
N THR A 125 9.11 -9.94 0.92
CA THR A 125 10.18 -9.18 0.28
C THR A 125 9.57 -7.94 -0.37
N ILE A 126 10.12 -6.78 -0.03
CA ILE A 126 9.81 -5.49 -0.64
C ILE A 126 10.56 -5.42 -1.97
N GLU A 127 9.81 -5.39 -3.07
CA GLU A 127 10.39 -5.30 -4.41
C GLU A 127 10.40 -3.85 -4.90
N SER A 128 9.34 -3.09 -4.60
CA SER A 128 9.21 -1.68 -4.96
C SER A 128 8.19 -1.01 -4.04
N ALA A 129 8.05 0.32 -4.18
CA ALA A 129 7.00 1.09 -3.51
C ALA A 129 5.60 0.55 -3.80
N ASN A 130 5.40 -0.17 -4.92
CA ASN A 130 4.10 -0.65 -5.38
C ASN A 130 3.86 -2.15 -5.20
N ARG A 131 4.88 -2.92 -4.80
CA ARG A 131 4.79 -4.38 -4.77
C ARG A 131 5.66 -5.01 -3.67
N MET A 132 5.04 -5.94 -2.94
CA MET A 132 5.74 -6.90 -2.08
C MET A 132 5.25 -8.31 -2.38
N PHE A 133 6.10 -9.31 -2.16
CA PHE A 133 5.73 -10.71 -2.36
C PHE A 133 6.37 -11.60 -1.29
N GLY A 134 5.76 -12.73 -0.99
CA GLY A 134 6.31 -13.65 -0.01
C GLY A 134 5.30 -14.74 0.34
N ALA A 135 5.05 -14.94 1.63
CA ALA A 135 4.14 -15.98 2.10
C ALA A 135 3.24 -15.50 3.25
N LEU A 136 1.98 -15.94 3.17
CA LEU A 136 1.10 -16.12 4.33
C LEU A 136 1.68 -17.24 5.21
N VAL A 137 1.69 -17.02 6.52
CA VAL A 137 2.07 -17.98 7.56
C VAL A 137 0.96 -18.01 8.61
N SER A 138 0.01 -18.93 8.42
CA SER A 138 -1.18 -19.11 9.25
C SER A 138 -1.33 -20.61 9.58
N ALA A 139 -2.56 -21.14 9.62
CA ALA A 139 -2.81 -22.58 9.74
C ALA A 139 -2.20 -23.38 8.56
N VAL A 140 -1.90 -22.67 7.46
CA VAL A 140 -1.14 -23.14 6.31
C VAL A 140 -0.16 -22.06 5.88
N THR A 141 0.78 -22.44 5.03
CA THR A 141 1.63 -21.51 4.29
C THR A 141 1.17 -21.41 2.85
N ALA A 142 1.04 -20.20 2.32
CA ALA A 142 0.69 -19.96 0.92
C ALA A 142 1.47 -18.77 0.38
N PRO A 143 1.98 -18.81 -0.87
CA PRO A 143 2.58 -17.63 -1.49
C PRO A 143 1.57 -16.47 -1.54
N ALA A 144 2.02 -15.26 -1.22
CA ALA A 144 1.19 -14.06 -1.18
C ALA A 144 1.86 -12.92 -1.95
N GLU A 145 1.04 -12.11 -2.61
CA GLU A 145 1.46 -10.87 -3.26
C GLU A 145 0.65 -9.71 -2.70
N PHE A 146 1.34 -8.61 -2.44
CA PHE A 146 0.80 -7.35 -1.97
C PHE A 146 1.06 -6.30 -3.04
N GLN A 147 0.02 -5.54 -3.37
CA GLN A 147 0.10 -4.39 -4.27
C GLN A 147 -0.48 -3.17 -3.57
N ARG A 148 0.03 -1.99 -3.91
CA ARG A 148 -0.56 -0.75 -3.40
C ARG A 148 -2.03 -0.70 -3.78
N ALA A 149 -2.87 -0.35 -2.81
CA ALA A 149 -4.28 -0.15 -3.08
C ALA A 149 -4.43 1.15 -3.89
N THR A 150 -4.36 1.06 -5.21
CA THR A 150 -4.65 2.17 -6.11
C THR A 150 -6.15 2.43 -6.08
N ASN A 151 -6.54 3.45 -5.32
CA ASN A 151 -7.90 4.00 -5.19
C ASN A 151 -8.94 3.01 -4.65
N GLY A 152 -9.47 3.33 -3.47
CA GLY A 152 -10.69 2.69 -2.99
C GLY A 152 -11.84 2.84 -3.99
N ILE A 153 -12.76 1.86 -3.93
CA ILE A 153 -14.07 1.77 -4.58
C ILE A 153 -14.09 1.00 -5.91
N SER A 154 -14.74 -0.17 -5.86
CA SER A 154 -15.87 -0.50 -6.73
C SER A 154 -16.98 -1.06 -5.87
#